data_AF-G2MRH9-F1
#
_entry.id   AF-G2MRH9-F1
#
_cell.length_a   1.000
_cell.length_b   1.000
_cell.length_c   1.000
_cell.angle_alpha   90.00
_cell.angle_beta   90.00
_cell.angle_gamma   90.00
#
_symmetry.space_group_name_H-M   'P 1'
#
loop_
_entity.id
_entity.type
_entity.pdbx_description
1 polymer ?
#
loop_
_entity_poly.entity_id
_entity_poly.type
_entity_poly.pdbx_seq_one_letter_code
_entity_poly.pdbx_strand_id
1 'polypeptide(L)'
;MVSFVELFQTGCPGRDKFLSRFFGLFNEEVVRYWCKYPQAPYEDLGRPTLYEPGEKRGHTLDFTLRHKETRRIFIAEMKCELEFENYRYLALREPWQLEHHRSQKAFCKFLELAKNPEAYEVRVGGSQIRVDGAVLIWGVVLPEGRRTVIEKYGFAEVLAVEDMIKDLRQWKPGEWIQRIEQIQGWVNQLLEALK
;
A
#
# COMPACT_ATOMS: atom_id res chain seq x y z
N MET A 1 11.18 -13.30 16.55
CA MET A 1 10.34 -13.17 15.34
C MET A 1 11.13 -12.35 14.35
N VAL A 2 11.24 -12.77 13.09
CA VAL A 2 12.00 -12.03 12.06
C VAL A 2 11.22 -10.77 11.70
N SER A 3 11.87 -9.60 11.75
CA SER A 3 11.30 -8.32 11.31
C SER A 3 11.05 -8.31 9.80
N PHE A 4 10.25 -7.36 9.31
CA PHE A 4 9.98 -7.28 7.88
C PHE A 4 11.24 -6.92 7.08
N VAL A 5 12.10 -6.06 7.63
CA VAL A 5 13.43 -5.76 7.05
C VAL A 5 14.30 -7.00 6.96
N GLU A 6 14.47 -7.74 8.06
CA GLU A 6 15.28 -8.97 8.08
C GLU A 6 14.71 -10.06 7.15
N LEU A 7 13.40 -10.05 6.89
CA LEU A 7 12.77 -10.99 5.95
C LEU A 7 13.20 -10.71 4.51
N PHE A 8 13.37 -9.43 4.11
CA PHE A 8 13.65 -9.04 2.74
C PHE A 8 15.09 -8.60 2.47
N GLN A 9 15.92 -8.46 3.51
CA GLN A 9 17.32 -8.05 3.40
C GLN A 9 18.20 -9.01 4.22
N THR A 10 18.57 -10.15 3.63
CA THR A 10 19.34 -11.21 4.30
C THR A 10 20.81 -11.24 3.88
N GLY A 11 21.21 -10.41 2.92
CA GLY A 11 22.55 -10.47 2.32
C GLY A 11 22.69 -11.55 1.25
N CYS A 12 21.59 -12.23 0.87
CA CYS A 12 21.52 -13.15 -0.26
C CYS A 12 20.69 -12.51 -1.38
N PRO A 13 21.29 -11.78 -2.34
CA PRO A 13 20.55 -10.97 -3.31
C PRO A 13 19.55 -11.76 -4.15
N GLY A 14 19.90 -13.00 -4.53
CA GLY A 14 19.00 -13.88 -5.30
C GLY A 14 17.72 -14.22 -4.54
N ARG A 15 17.84 -14.55 -3.25
CA ARG A 15 16.70 -14.82 -2.37
C ARG A 15 15.87 -13.56 -2.13
N ASP A 16 16.52 -12.45 -1.80
CA ASP A 16 15.86 -11.20 -1.42
C ASP A 16 15.06 -10.61 -2.59
N LYS A 17 15.62 -10.67 -3.81
CA LYS A 17 14.93 -10.30 -5.05
C LYS A 17 13.77 -11.23 -5.38
N PHE A 18 13.96 -12.54 -5.19
CA PHE A 18 12.89 -13.52 -5.38
C PHE A 18 11.71 -13.23 -4.46
N LEU A 19 11.96 -13.08 -3.15
CA LEU A 19 10.90 -12.81 -2.18
C LEU A 19 10.24 -11.46 -2.41
N SER A 20 10.99 -10.40 -2.74
CA SER A 20 10.39 -9.10 -3.03
C SER A 20 9.42 -9.16 -4.20
N ARG A 21 9.81 -9.82 -5.29
CA ARG A 21 8.94 -10.00 -6.47
C ARG A 21 7.74 -10.88 -6.16
N PHE A 22 7.97 -11.98 -5.44
CA PHE A 22 6.91 -12.89 -5.05
C PHE A 22 5.88 -12.22 -4.13
N PHE A 23 6.34 -11.48 -3.13
CA PHE A 23 5.48 -10.69 -2.26
C PHE A 23 4.71 -9.61 -3.03
N GLY A 24 5.35 -8.98 -4.02
CA GLY A 24 4.69 -8.03 -4.92
C GLY A 24 3.48 -8.59 -5.68
N LEU A 25 3.32 -9.91 -5.79
CA LEU A 25 2.14 -10.52 -6.43
C LEU A 25 0.87 -10.44 -5.56
N PHE A 26 1.01 -10.27 -4.25
CA PHE A 26 -0.13 -10.32 -3.32
C PHE A 26 -0.06 -9.27 -2.19
N ASN A 27 0.89 -8.33 -2.23
CA ASN A 27 1.10 -7.35 -1.17
C ASN A 27 -0.14 -6.46 -0.92
N GLU A 28 -0.90 -6.13 -1.95
CA GLU A 28 -2.16 -5.41 -1.80
C GLU A 28 -3.23 -6.21 -1.05
N GLU A 29 -3.19 -7.54 -1.14
CA GLU A 29 -4.13 -8.39 -0.40
C GLU A 29 -3.94 -8.24 1.11
N VAL A 30 -2.72 -7.97 1.58
CA VAL A 30 -2.46 -7.64 2.99
C VAL A 30 -3.35 -6.49 3.44
N VAL A 31 -3.40 -5.40 2.64
CA VAL A 31 -4.20 -4.21 2.94
C VAL A 31 -5.69 -4.58 2.96
N ARG A 32 -6.15 -5.35 1.98
CA ARG A 32 -7.56 -5.76 1.86
C ARG A 32 -8.00 -6.66 3.02
N TYR A 33 -7.22 -7.67 3.37
CA TYR A 33 -7.51 -8.55 4.50
C TYR A 33 -7.42 -7.81 5.84
N TRP A 34 -6.47 -6.89 5.99
CA TRP A 34 -6.37 -6.04 7.17
C TRP A 34 -7.63 -5.18 7.33
N CYS A 35 -8.06 -4.47 6.27
CA CYS A 35 -9.25 -3.61 6.30
C CYS A 35 -10.56 -4.34 6.62
N LYS A 36 -10.67 -5.63 6.26
CA LYS A 36 -11.84 -6.47 6.56
C LYS A 36 -12.03 -6.75 8.06
N TYR A 37 -10.96 -6.68 8.85
CA TYR A 37 -11.02 -7.12 10.24
C TYR A 37 -11.60 -6.02 11.16
N PRO A 38 -12.42 -6.35 12.18
CA PRO A 38 -13.09 -5.34 13.01
C PRO A 38 -12.13 -4.36 13.70
N GLN A 39 -10.95 -4.82 14.09
CA GLN A 39 -9.93 -4.06 14.81
C GLN A 39 -9.19 -3.07 13.92
N ALA A 40 -9.18 -3.25 12.59
CA ALA A 40 -8.52 -2.31 11.70
C ALA A 40 -9.28 -0.97 11.68
N PRO A 41 -8.58 0.18 11.76
CA PRO A 41 -9.22 1.50 11.80
C PRO A 41 -9.86 1.89 10.46
N TYR A 42 -9.48 1.25 9.36
CA TYR A 42 -10.00 1.52 8.03
C TYR A 42 -10.82 0.35 7.47
N GLU A 43 -11.75 0.68 6.58
CA GLU A 43 -12.38 -0.25 5.65
C GLU A 43 -12.01 0.14 4.20
N ASP A 44 -11.85 -0.85 3.32
CA ASP A 44 -11.56 -0.64 1.90
C ASP A 44 -12.86 -0.54 1.10
N LEU A 45 -13.06 0.56 0.39
CA LEU A 45 -14.21 0.80 -0.49
C LEU A 45 -13.93 0.40 -1.95
N GLY A 46 -12.70 -0.03 -2.26
CA GLY A 46 -12.25 -0.43 -3.59
C GLY A 46 -11.37 0.61 -4.26
N ARG A 47 -10.97 0.31 -5.51
CA ARG A 47 -10.04 1.14 -6.28
C ARG A 47 -10.72 2.44 -6.75
N PRO A 48 -10.13 3.62 -6.48
CA PRO A 48 -10.62 4.88 -7.00
C PRO A 48 -10.03 5.17 -8.38
N THR A 49 -10.80 5.89 -9.19
CA THR A 49 -10.30 6.51 -10.41
C THR A 49 -10.43 8.04 -10.29
N LEU A 50 -9.32 8.75 -10.46
CA LEU A 50 -9.24 10.21 -10.46
C LEU A 50 -9.42 10.75 -11.87
N TYR A 51 -10.30 11.73 -12.05
CA TYR A 51 -10.54 12.43 -13.31
C TYR A 51 -10.26 13.91 -13.14
N GLU A 52 -9.46 14.47 -14.05
CA GLU A 52 -9.40 15.91 -14.22
C GLU A 52 -10.74 16.44 -14.79
N PRO A 53 -11.11 17.69 -14.51
CA PRO A 53 -12.27 18.31 -15.12
C PRO A 53 -12.23 18.20 -16.66
N GLY A 54 -13.20 17.48 -17.24
CA GLY A 54 -13.31 17.25 -18.68
C GLY A 54 -12.50 16.07 -19.24
N GLU A 55 -11.75 15.34 -18.40
CA GLU A 55 -10.98 14.18 -18.81
C GLU A 55 -11.88 12.94 -19.02
N LYS A 56 -11.73 12.26 -20.17
CA LYS A 56 -12.51 11.04 -20.48
C LYS A 56 -11.92 9.78 -19.86
N ARG A 57 -10.61 9.77 -19.60
CA ARG A 57 -9.87 8.60 -19.08
C ARG A 57 -9.15 9.01 -17.81
N GLY A 58 -9.67 8.60 -16.66
CA GLY A 58 -9.02 8.88 -15.38
C GLY A 58 -7.86 7.95 -15.06
N HIS A 59 -7.22 8.18 -13.92
CA HIS A 59 -6.12 7.37 -13.39
C HIS A 59 -6.59 6.58 -12.17
N THR A 60 -6.39 5.27 -12.20
CA THR A 60 -6.79 4.39 -11.08
C THR A 60 -5.64 4.25 -10.10
N LEU A 61 -5.96 4.36 -8.81
CA LEU A 61 -5.03 4.16 -7.69
C LEU A 61 -5.38 2.87 -6.93
N ASP A 62 -4.63 2.58 -5.86
CA ASP A 62 -4.70 1.27 -5.22
C ASP A 62 -5.92 1.05 -4.34
N PHE A 63 -6.29 2.02 -3.51
CA PHE A 63 -7.40 1.86 -2.56
C PHE A 63 -8.14 3.16 -2.26
N THR A 64 -9.36 3.00 -1.78
CA THR A 64 -10.14 4.05 -1.13
C THR A 64 -10.42 3.59 0.29
N LEU A 65 -9.84 4.27 1.27
CA LEU A 65 -9.94 3.88 2.67
C LEU A 65 -10.90 4.80 3.41
N ARG A 66 -11.87 4.23 4.11
CA ARG A 66 -12.74 5.00 5.02
C ARG A 66 -12.36 4.70 6.46
N HIS A 67 -12.04 5.74 7.22
CA HIS A 67 -11.80 5.59 8.65
C HIS A 67 -13.12 5.23 9.35
N LYS A 68 -13.16 4.12 10.09
CA LYS A 68 -14.42 3.58 10.63
C LYS A 68 -15.09 4.52 11.63
N GLU A 69 -14.30 5.15 12.49
CA GLU A 69 -14.79 6.08 13.52
C GLU A 69 -15.18 7.46 12.95
N THR A 70 -14.24 8.17 12.32
CA THR A 70 -14.48 9.54 11.82
C THR A 70 -15.28 9.60 10.51
N ARG A 71 -15.46 8.47 9.83
CA ARG A 71 -16.11 8.33 8.51
C ARG A 71 -15.43 9.09 7.37
N ARG A 72 -14.28 9.71 7.62
CA ARG A 72 -13.46 10.36 6.59
C ARG A 72 -12.98 9.35 5.55
N ILE A 73 -12.98 9.77 4.29
CA ILE A 73 -12.64 8.94 3.14
C ILE A 73 -11.34 9.44 2.53
N PHE A 74 -10.38 8.56 2.35
CA PHE A 74 -9.07 8.88 1.83
C PHE A 74 -8.77 8.05 0.60
N ILE A 75 -8.07 8.67 -0.35
CA ILE A 75 -7.45 7.95 -1.44
C ILE A 75 -6.13 7.40 -0.96
N ALA A 76 -5.85 6.13 -1.21
CA ALA A 76 -4.59 5.52 -0.82
C ALA A 76 -3.86 4.90 -1.99
N GLU A 77 -2.56 5.13 -2.02
CA GLU A 77 -1.62 4.58 -2.99
C GLU A 77 -0.54 3.81 -2.23
N MET A 78 -0.21 2.62 -2.74
CA MET A 78 0.79 1.75 -2.15
C MET A 78 2.08 1.76 -2.95
N LYS A 79 3.19 1.96 -2.26
CA LYS A 79 4.54 1.86 -2.82
C LYS A 79 5.37 0.97 -1.90
N CYS A 80 5.49 -0.30 -2.30
CA CYS A 80 6.17 -1.33 -1.53
C CYS A 80 7.44 -1.75 -2.26
N GLU A 81 8.50 -0.96 -2.07
CA GLU A 81 9.75 -1.06 -2.82
C GLU A 81 10.84 -1.76 -1.98
N LEU A 82 10.75 -3.08 -1.90
CA LEU A 82 11.51 -3.86 -0.92
C LEU A 82 13.00 -4.00 -1.25
N GLU A 83 13.34 -4.59 -2.41
CA GLU A 83 14.74 -4.76 -2.86
C GLU A 83 15.22 -3.63 -3.80
N PHE A 84 14.32 -2.73 -4.19
CA PHE A 84 14.60 -1.70 -5.21
C PHE A 84 15.78 -0.78 -4.85
N GLU A 85 16.66 -0.53 -5.85
CA GLU A 85 17.91 0.23 -5.72
C GLU A 85 18.74 -0.12 -4.47
N ASN A 86 19.07 -1.39 -4.26
CA ASN A 86 19.82 -1.87 -3.09
C ASN A 86 19.13 -1.51 -1.77
N TYR A 87 17.82 -1.78 -1.67
CA TYR A 87 17.01 -1.55 -0.46
C TYR A 87 16.86 -0.08 -0.05
N ARG A 88 17.26 0.86 -0.93
CA ARG A 88 17.19 2.32 -0.69
C ARG A 88 15.79 2.80 -0.35
N TYR A 89 14.77 2.07 -0.80
CA TYR A 89 13.36 2.40 -0.65
C TYR A 89 12.60 1.45 0.30
N LEU A 90 13.29 0.48 0.91
CA LEU A 90 12.66 -0.52 1.79
C LEU A 90 11.93 0.13 2.97
N ALA A 91 12.62 1.05 3.64
CA ALA A 91 12.07 1.82 4.75
C ALA A 91 11.91 3.29 4.36
N LEU A 92 10.73 3.85 4.62
CA LEU A 92 10.46 5.26 4.47
C LEU A 92 11.11 6.03 5.63
N ARG A 93 12.11 6.82 5.30
CA ARG A 93 12.94 7.61 6.21
C ARG A 93 12.80 9.10 5.93
N GLU A 94 12.70 9.48 4.67
CA GLU A 94 12.75 10.87 4.25
C GLU A 94 11.88 11.13 3.01
N PRO A 95 11.42 12.38 2.81
CA PRO A 95 10.49 12.67 1.72
C PRO A 95 11.07 12.54 0.31
N TRP A 96 12.39 12.65 0.14
CA TRP A 96 13.00 12.52 -1.19
C TRP A 96 12.78 11.14 -1.80
N GLN A 97 12.49 10.12 -0.98
CA GLN A 97 12.19 8.76 -1.44
C GLN A 97 10.89 8.66 -2.25
N LEU A 98 10.05 9.72 -2.28
CA LEU A 98 8.87 9.76 -3.15
C LEU A 98 9.16 10.43 -4.51
N GLU A 99 10.30 11.11 -4.65
CA GLU A 99 10.56 11.98 -5.81
C GLU A 99 10.76 11.17 -7.10
N HIS A 100 11.26 9.93 -7.04
CA HIS A 100 11.44 9.09 -8.23
C HIS A 100 10.11 8.65 -8.86
N HIS A 101 9.00 8.72 -8.12
CA HIS A 101 7.66 8.46 -8.64
C HIS A 101 7.04 9.67 -9.36
N ARG A 102 7.64 10.86 -9.32
CA ARG A 102 7.06 12.08 -9.90
C ARG A 102 7.07 12.14 -11.42
N SER A 103 7.70 11.16 -12.09
CA SER A 103 7.52 10.93 -13.53
C SER A 103 6.16 10.29 -13.85
N GLN A 104 5.47 9.72 -12.86
CA GLN A 104 4.20 9.02 -13.02
C GLN A 104 3.03 9.98 -12.79
N LYS A 105 2.23 10.23 -13.84
CA LYS A 105 1.08 11.16 -13.78
C LYS A 105 0.12 10.84 -12.63
N ALA A 106 -0.26 9.56 -12.47
CA ALA A 106 -1.16 9.13 -11.41
C ALA A 106 -0.63 9.49 -10.01
N PHE A 107 0.67 9.32 -9.78
CA PHE A 107 1.30 9.67 -8.51
C PHE A 107 1.35 11.19 -8.29
N CYS A 108 1.59 11.98 -9.34
CA CYS A 108 1.48 13.44 -9.22
C CYS A 108 0.07 13.89 -8.85
N LYS A 109 -0.97 13.31 -9.47
CA LYS A 109 -2.38 13.57 -9.10
C LYS A 109 -2.65 13.20 -7.64
N PHE A 110 -2.12 12.07 -7.20
CA PHE A 110 -2.21 11.62 -5.80
C PHE A 110 -1.56 12.61 -4.82
N LEU A 111 -0.36 13.12 -5.12
CA LEU A 111 0.32 14.12 -4.28
C LEU A 111 -0.43 15.46 -4.24
N GLU A 112 -1.04 15.87 -5.34
CA GLU A 112 -1.86 17.08 -5.38
C GLU A 112 -3.16 16.90 -4.58
N LEU A 113 -3.85 15.76 -4.76
CA LEU A 113 -5.07 15.42 -4.03
C LEU A 113 -4.85 15.40 -2.51
N ALA A 114 -3.66 14.98 -2.06
CA ALA A 114 -3.29 15.03 -0.64
C ALA A 114 -3.41 16.45 -0.05
N LYS A 115 -3.05 17.48 -0.82
CA LYS A 115 -3.12 18.90 -0.40
C LYS A 115 -4.44 19.56 -0.73
N ASN A 116 -5.08 19.14 -1.83
CA ASN A 116 -6.33 19.69 -2.32
C ASN A 116 -7.29 18.55 -2.67
N PRO A 117 -8.07 18.05 -1.69
CA PRO A 117 -8.96 16.90 -1.89
C PRO A 117 -10.05 17.12 -2.95
N GLU A 118 -10.33 18.38 -3.33
CA GLU A 118 -11.33 18.75 -4.32
C GLU A 118 -10.72 18.97 -5.73
N ALA A 119 -9.41 18.75 -5.90
CA ALA A 119 -8.71 18.94 -7.17
C ALA A 119 -9.20 18.02 -8.30
N TYR A 120 -9.77 16.87 -7.96
CA TYR A 120 -10.16 15.84 -8.91
C TYR A 120 -11.57 15.31 -8.62
N GLU A 121 -12.27 14.93 -9.68
CA GLU A 121 -13.44 14.08 -9.52
C GLU A 121 -12.98 12.65 -9.21
N VAL A 122 -13.45 12.11 -8.09
CA VAL A 122 -13.09 10.76 -7.64
C VAL A 122 -14.29 9.83 -7.82
N ARG A 123 -14.08 8.71 -8.50
CA ARG A 123 -15.10 7.65 -8.63
C ARG A 123 -14.62 6.33 -8.06
N VAL A 124 -15.51 5.63 -7.38
CA VAL A 124 -15.32 4.26 -6.88
C VAL A 124 -16.50 3.41 -7.34
N GLY A 125 -16.23 2.30 -8.02
CA GLY A 125 -17.29 1.47 -8.60
C GLY A 125 -18.21 2.22 -9.59
N GLY A 126 -17.72 3.29 -10.22
CA GLY A 126 -18.49 4.15 -11.12
C GLY A 126 -19.29 5.27 -10.45
N SER A 127 -19.40 5.27 -9.11
CA SER A 127 -20.07 6.33 -8.36
C SER A 127 -19.08 7.40 -7.90
N GLN A 128 -19.45 8.67 -8.06
CA GLN A 128 -18.65 9.78 -7.55
C GLN A 128 -18.71 9.81 -6.01
N ILE A 129 -17.57 10.06 -5.38
CA ILE A 129 -17.43 10.19 -3.93
C ILE A 129 -16.66 11.47 -3.58
N ARG A 130 -16.94 12.02 -2.39
CA ARG A 130 -16.10 13.06 -1.80
C ARG A 130 -14.99 12.41 -1.00
N VAL A 131 -13.80 12.99 -1.08
CA VAL A 131 -12.61 12.54 -0.34
C VAL A 131 -12.10 13.67 0.56
N ASP A 132 -11.50 13.30 1.68
CA ASP A 132 -11.01 14.18 2.73
C ASP A 132 -9.48 14.33 2.72
N GLY A 133 -8.79 13.58 1.86
CA GLY A 133 -7.34 13.63 1.70
C GLY A 133 -6.77 12.34 1.14
N ALA A 134 -5.48 12.12 1.42
CA ALA A 134 -4.73 10.98 0.91
C ALA A 134 -3.95 10.25 2.02
N VAL A 135 -3.80 8.93 1.87
CA VAL A 135 -3.00 8.06 2.73
C VAL A 135 -1.93 7.36 1.91
N LEU A 136 -0.66 7.45 2.32
CA LEU A 136 0.41 6.68 1.71
C LEU A 136 0.54 5.32 2.41
N ILE A 137 0.66 4.24 1.65
CA ILE A 137 1.00 2.91 2.20
C ILE A 137 2.41 2.54 1.73
N TRP A 138 3.30 2.26 2.68
CA TRP A 138 4.70 1.89 2.41
C TRP A 138 5.06 0.54 3.04
N GLY A 139 6.14 -0.10 2.57
CA GLY A 139 6.62 -1.37 3.13
C GLY A 139 6.93 -1.28 4.63
N VAL A 140 7.94 -0.48 4.98
CA VAL A 140 8.33 -0.14 6.36
C VAL A 140 8.33 1.38 6.52
N VAL A 141 7.83 1.89 7.64
CA VAL A 141 7.74 3.33 7.89
C VAL A 141 8.42 3.67 9.22
N LEU A 142 9.43 4.53 9.19
CA LEU A 142 10.03 5.04 10.43
C LEU A 142 9.26 6.26 10.95
N PRO A 143 9.27 6.53 12.27
CA PRO A 143 8.57 7.69 12.84
C PRO A 143 8.96 9.03 12.21
N GLU A 144 10.27 9.24 11.99
CA GLU A 144 10.82 10.43 11.32
C GLU A 144 10.29 10.56 9.87
N GLY A 145 10.32 9.45 9.13
CA GLY A 145 9.83 9.40 7.74
C GLY A 145 8.34 9.66 7.64
N ARG A 146 7.53 9.06 8.51
CA ARG A 146 6.09 9.34 8.62
C ARG A 146 5.84 10.83 8.79
N ARG A 147 6.45 11.43 9.82
CA ARG A 147 6.25 12.85 10.16
C ARG A 147 6.62 13.76 9.00
N THR A 148 7.82 13.62 8.46
CA THR A 148 8.34 14.53 7.43
C THR A 148 7.62 14.39 6.09
N VAL A 149 7.17 13.18 5.74
CA VAL A 149 6.41 12.91 4.51
C VAL A 149 5.00 13.48 4.62
N ILE A 150 4.34 13.32 5.77
CA ILE A 150 3.06 13.97 6.08
C ILE A 150 3.19 15.49 5.94
N GLU A 151 4.18 16.08 6.59
CA GLU A 151 4.40 17.53 6.58
C GLU A 151 4.66 18.08 5.17
N LYS A 152 5.53 17.42 4.39
CA LYS A 152 5.89 17.90 3.05
C LYS A 152 4.75 17.75 2.02
N TYR A 153 4.06 16.62 2.04
CA TYR A 153 3.09 16.27 0.99
C TYR A 153 1.64 16.44 1.40
N GLY A 154 1.34 16.68 2.67
CA GLY A 154 -0.03 16.89 3.17
C GLY A 154 -0.84 15.61 3.32
N PHE A 155 -0.20 14.45 3.46
CA PHE A 155 -0.93 13.19 3.70
C PHE A 155 -1.69 13.25 5.02
N ALA A 156 -2.89 12.67 5.04
CA ALA A 156 -3.65 12.49 6.27
C ALA A 156 -2.97 11.45 7.20
N GLU A 157 -2.33 10.43 6.61
CA GLU A 157 -1.60 9.38 7.33
C GLU A 157 -0.60 8.67 6.41
N VAL A 158 0.40 8.02 7.01
CA VAL A 158 1.30 7.07 6.34
C VAL A 158 1.32 5.73 7.08
N LEU A 159 0.77 4.70 6.44
CA LEU A 159 0.63 3.36 6.98
C LEU A 159 1.78 2.44 6.53
N ALA A 160 2.16 1.49 7.37
CA ALA A 160 3.16 0.47 7.06
C ALA A 160 2.52 -0.89 6.81
N VAL A 161 2.94 -1.57 5.74
CA VAL A 161 2.57 -2.97 5.48
C VAL A 161 3.10 -3.88 6.57
N GLU A 162 4.28 -3.59 7.13
CA GLU A 162 4.83 -4.30 8.28
C GLU A 162 3.85 -4.31 9.48
N ASP A 163 3.25 -3.16 9.80
CA ASP A 163 2.28 -3.05 10.89
C ASP A 163 1.01 -3.86 10.58
N MET A 164 0.51 -3.78 9.34
CA MET A 164 -0.67 -4.57 8.92
C MET A 164 -0.42 -6.08 9.01
N ILE A 165 0.78 -6.55 8.65
CA ILE A 165 1.15 -7.97 8.76
C ILE A 165 1.27 -8.38 10.22
N LYS A 166 1.84 -7.52 11.08
CA LYS A 166 1.93 -7.76 12.52
C LYS A 166 0.53 -7.93 13.12
N ASP A 167 -0.39 -7.03 12.75
CA ASP A 167 -1.79 -7.10 13.14
C ASP A 167 -2.44 -8.41 12.67
N LEU A 168 -2.33 -8.74 11.38
CA LEU A 168 -2.90 -9.98 10.83
C LEU A 168 -2.33 -11.25 11.49
N ARG A 169 -1.04 -11.25 11.86
CA ARG A 169 -0.43 -12.35 12.63
C ARG A 169 -0.97 -12.45 14.05
N GLN A 170 -1.25 -11.32 14.68
CA GLN A 170 -1.81 -11.27 16.03
C GLN A 170 -3.29 -11.68 16.04
N TRP A 171 -4.06 -11.16 15.10
CA TRP A 171 -5.50 -11.37 14.97
C TRP A 171 -5.86 -12.75 14.44
N LYS A 172 -4.96 -13.36 13.65
CA LYS A 172 -5.13 -14.67 13.01
C LYS A 172 -6.48 -14.82 12.28
N PRO A 173 -6.84 -13.91 11.36
CA PRO A 173 -8.08 -14.07 10.61
C PRO A 173 -8.04 -15.35 9.78
N GLY A 174 -9.07 -16.17 9.89
CA GLY A 174 -9.16 -17.45 9.17
C GLY A 174 -9.00 -17.31 7.66
N GLU A 175 -9.66 -16.31 7.05
CA GLU A 175 -9.57 -16.07 5.61
C GLU A 175 -8.14 -15.71 5.16
N TRP A 176 -7.40 -14.95 5.98
CA TRP A 176 -6.01 -14.59 5.67
C TRP A 176 -5.08 -15.79 5.74
N ILE A 177 -5.24 -16.63 6.77
CA ILE A 177 -4.44 -17.86 6.93
C ILE A 177 -4.69 -18.79 5.74
N GLN A 178 -5.96 -19.03 5.39
CA GLN A 178 -6.34 -19.85 4.24
C GLN A 178 -5.75 -19.30 2.94
N ARG A 179 -5.73 -17.98 2.76
CA ARG A 179 -5.14 -17.35 1.59
C ARG A 179 -3.64 -17.59 1.50
N ILE A 180 -2.91 -17.46 2.61
CA ILE A 180 -1.46 -17.75 2.65
C ILE A 180 -1.18 -19.23 2.35
N GLU A 181 -1.96 -20.14 2.94
CA GLU A 181 -1.85 -21.59 2.66
C GLU A 181 -2.10 -21.92 1.19
N GLN A 182 -3.09 -21.26 0.57
CA GLN A 182 -3.37 -21.41 -0.86
C GLN A 182 -2.19 -20.95 -1.73
N ILE A 183 -1.62 -19.77 -1.44
CA ILE A 183 -0.46 -19.24 -2.14
C ILE A 183 0.74 -20.19 -1.99
N GLN A 184 0.99 -20.70 -0.78
CA GLN A 184 2.03 -21.70 -0.52
C GLN A 184 1.79 -22.98 -1.34
N GLY A 185 0.54 -23.45 -1.41
CA GLY A 185 0.15 -24.60 -2.23
C GLY A 185 0.49 -24.42 -3.71
N TRP A 186 0.19 -23.26 -4.29
CA TRP A 186 0.52 -22.95 -5.69
C TRP A 186 2.02 -22.96 -5.97
N VAL A 187 2.82 -22.38 -5.07
CA VAL A 187 4.28 -22.38 -5.20
C VAL A 187 4.83 -23.80 -5.11
N ASN A 188 4.36 -24.60 -4.15
CA ASN A 188 4.78 -25.98 -4.00
C ASN A 188 4.44 -26.81 -5.24
N GLN A 189 3.24 -26.64 -5.82
CA GLN A 189 2.83 -27.31 -7.06
C GLN A 189 3.74 -26.95 -8.24
N LEU A 190 4.06 -25.66 -8.41
CA LEU A 190 4.99 -25.21 -9.45
C LEU A 190 6.38 -25.84 -9.28
N LEU A 191 6.92 -25.81 -8.06
CA LEU A 191 8.25 -26.36 -7.78
C LEU A 191 8.30 -27.87 -7.97
N GLU A 192 7.22 -28.59 -7.66
CA GLU A 192 7.15 -30.03 -7.87
C GLU A 192 7.09 -30.40 -9.35
N ALA A 193 6.38 -29.63 -10.17
CA ALA A 193 6.30 -29.86 -11.62
C ALA A 193 7.61 -29.56 -12.38
N LEU A 194 8.54 -28.84 -11.75
CA LEU A 194 9.82 -28.42 -12.35
C LEU A 194 11.03 -29.25 -11.87
N LYS A 195 10.83 -30.19 -10.94
CA LYS A 195 11.85 -31.18 -10.53
C LYS A 195 11.82 -32.39 -11.45
#